data_AF-A0A3D3WAA1-F1
#
_entry.id   AF-A0A3D3WAA1-F1
#
_cell.length_a   1.000
_cell.length_b   1.000
_cell.length_c   1.000
_cell.angle_alpha   90.00
_cell.angle_beta   90.00
_cell.angle_gamma   90.00
#
_symmetry.space_group_name_H-M   'P 1'
#
loop_
_entity.id
_entity.type
_entity.pdbx_description
1 polymer ?
#
loop_
_entity_poly.entity_id
_entity_poly.type
_entity_poly.pdbx_seq_one_letter_code
_entity_poly.pdbx_strand_id
1 'polypeptide(L)' 'DQTIGGIAFLDGCRGNLEGISKLAQGRNVKEVIDLLDGIDCEGRGTSCPDQLANMLKQIMAKESQPKSGTVRP' A
#
# COMPACT_ATOMS: atom_id res chain seq x y z
N ASP A 1 -14.63 -8.00 -0.46
CA ASP A 1 -13.31 -8.46 0.02
C ASP A 1 -12.35 -7.27 0.05
N GLN A 2 -11.55 -7.09 1.12
CA GLN A 2 -10.52 -6.04 1.16
C GLN A 2 -9.26 -6.53 0.44
N THR A 3 -9.36 -6.62 -0.89
CA THR A 3 -8.31 -7.12 -1.77
C THR A 3 -7.67 -5.99 -2.59
N ILE A 4 -6.37 -6.07 -2.83
CA ILE A 4 -5.65 -5.08 -3.62
C ILE A 4 -5.97 -5.25 -5.10
N GLY A 5 -6.63 -4.26 -5.70
CA GLY A 5 -6.96 -4.26 -7.14
C GLY A 5 -5.76 -3.96 -8.04
N GLY A 6 -4.82 -3.13 -7.56
CA GLY A 6 -3.60 -2.76 -8.28
C GLY A 6 -2.79 -1.70 -7.52
N ILE A 7 -1.49 -1.62 -7.82
CA ILE A 7 -0.57 -0.66 -7.22
C ILE A 7 0.24 0.00 -8.33
N ALA A 8 0.32 1.33 -8.30
CA ALA A 8 1.18 2.13 -9.15
C ALA A 8 2.16 2.92 -8.30
N PHE A 9 3.43 2.92 -8.71
CA PHE A 9 4.50 3.67 -8.06
C PHE A 9 4.93 4.82 -8.97
N LEU A 10 5.22 5.99 -8.38
CA LEU A 10 5.64 7.18 -9.12
C LEU A 10 7.17 7.22 -9.33
N ASP A 11 7.93 6.66 -8.39
CA ASP A 11 9.39 6.70 -8.40
C ASP A 11 9.99 5.52 -7.60
N GLY A 12 11.26 5.22 -7.85
CA GLY A 12 12.07 4.20 -7.19
C GLY A 12 12.60 3.10 -8.13
N CYS A 13 13.15 2.03 -7.56
CA CYS A 13 13.76 0.96 -8.35
C CYS A 13 12.69 0.16 -9.12
N ARG A 14 12.59 0.39 -10.43
CA ARG A 14 11.56 -0.17 -11.31
C ARG A 14 11.33 -1.68 -11.14
N GLY A 15 12.39 -2.49 -11.13
CA GLY A 15 12.27 -3.94 -11.04
C GLY A 15 11.67 -4.42 -9.72
N ASN A 16 12.13 -3.84 -8.61
CA ASN A 16 11.61 -4.19 -7.28
C ASN A 16 10.15 -3.74 -7.13
N LEU A 17 9.83 -2.51 -7.56
CA LEU A 17 8.47 -1.97 -7.46
C LEU A 17 7.46 -2.75 -8.32
N GLU A 18 7.85 -3.16 -9.53
CA GLU A 18 7.00 -4.01 -10.36
C GLU A 18 6.78 -5.39 -9.73
N GLY A 19 7.83 -5.97 -9.13
CA GLY A 19 7.73 -7.22 -8.37
C GLY A 19 6.76 -7.11 -7.20
N ILE A 20 6.91 -6.08 -6.36
CA ILE A 20 6.01 -5.82 -5.21
C ILE A 20 4.56 -5.64 -5.69
N SER A 21 4.34 -4.86 -6.76
CA SER A 21 2.99 -4.66 -7.32
C SER A 21 2.33 -5.98 -7.70
N LYS A 22 3.05 -6.83 -8.45
CA LYS A 22 2.57 -8.15 -8.88
C LYS A 22 2.32 -9.10 -7.72
N LEU A 23 3.16 -9.08 -6.70
CA LEU A 23 3.03 -9.96 -5.53
C LEU A 23 1.87 -9.58 -4.63
N ALA A 24 1.58 -8.28 -4.51
CA ALA A 24 0.53 -7.75 -3.66
C ALA A 24 -0.85 -7.73 -4.34
N GLN A 25 -0.91 -7.63 -5.67
CA GLN A 25 -2.17 -7.65 -6.41
C GLN A 25 -2.99 -8.93 -6.13
N GLY A 26 -4.28 -8.76 -5.84
CA GLY A 26 -5.19 -9.86 -5.52
C GLY A 26 -5.07 -10.42 -4.10
N ARG A 27 -4.10 -9.98 -3.30
CA ARG A 27 -3.98 -10.37 -1.89
C ARG A 27 -4.85 -9.52 -0.97
N ASN A 28 -5.12 -10.06 0.22
CA ASN A 28 -5.81 -9.31 1.27
C ASN A 28 -4.91 -8.15 1.76
N VAL A 29 -5.50 -6.98 1.99
CA VAL A 29 -4.75 -5.80 2.42
C VAL A 29 -4.03 -6.03 3.75
N LYS A 30 -4.65 -6.72 4.73
CA LYS A 30 -4.03 -6.99 6.03
C LYS A 30 -2.83 -7.91 5.92
N GLU A 31 -2.95 -8.96 5.11
CA GLU A 31 -1.84 -9.90 4.85
C GLU A 31 -0.62 -9.16 4.29
N VAL A 32 -0.83 -8.24 3.35
CA VAL A 32 0.25 -7.46 2.74
C VAL A 32 0.85 -6.47 3.73
N ILE A 33 0.05 -5.86 4.61
CA ILE A 33 0.55 -5.02 5.69
C ILE A 33 1.45 -5.83 6.63
N ASP A 34 0.95 -6.94 7.16
CA ASP A 34 1.67 -7.76 8.15
C ASP A 34 3.00 -8.31 7.59
N LEU A 35 3.08 -8.53 6.28
CA LEU A 35 4.27 -9.04 5.61
C LEU A 35 5.33 -7.96 5.35
N LEU A 36 4.91 -6.72 5.08
CA LEU A 36 5.79 -5.65 4.60
C LEU A 36 6.11 -4.58 5.65
N ASP A 37 5.33 -4.51 6.73
CA ASP A 37 5.47 -3.49 7.78
C ASP A 37 6.81 -3.60 8.53
N GLY A 38 7.45 -2.45 8.74
CA GLY A 38 8.68 -2.35 9.51
C GLY A 38 9.93 -2.87 8.78
N ILE A 39 9.85 -3.24 7.50
CA ILE A 39 11.04 -3.56 6.71
C ILE A 39 11.89 -2.29 6.58
N ASP A 40 13.06 -2.30 7.19
CA ASP A 40 14.01 -1.19 7.11
C ASP A 40 15.01 -1.39 5.97
N CYS A 41 15.44 -0.29 5.36
CA CYS A 41 16.45 -0.29 4.32
C CYS A 41 17.72 0.42 4.80
N GLU A 42 18.64 -0.37 5.37
CA GLU A 42 19.97 0.07 5.80
C GLU A 42 19.96 1.19 6.86
N GLY A 43 19.07 1.11 7.86
CA GLY A 43 19.02 2.09 8.95
C GLY A 43 18.26 3.37 8.62
N ARG A 44 17.54 3.42 7.49
CA ARG A 44 16.73 4.58 7.09
C ARG A 44 15.42 4.72 7.86
N GLY A 45 15.06 3.71 8.65
CA GLY A 45 13.81 3.63 9.39
C GLY A 45 12.59 3.30 8.53
N THR A 46 12.78 2.98 7.25
CA THR A 46 11.72 2.64 6.29
C THR A 46 12.31 2.03 5.00
N SER A 47 11.45 1.46 4.16
CA SER A 47 11.77 0.91 2.84
C SER A 47 10.59 1.05 1.89
N CYS A 48 10.78 0.80 0.58
CA CYS A 48 9.67 0.78 -0.37
C CYS A 48 8.51 -0.16 0.01
N PRO A 49 8.75 -1.41 0.47
CA PRO A 49 7.66 -2.26 0.95
C PRO A 49 7.01 -1.74 2.24
N ASP A 50 7.79 -1.20 3.18
CA ASP A 50 7.25 -0.60 4.41
C ASP A 50 6.39 0.65 4.13
N GLN A 51 6.79 1.49 3.16
CA GLN A 51 5.99 2.61 2.69
C GLN A 51 4.65 2.17 2.11
N LEU A 52 4.63 1.04 1.40
CA LEU A 52 3.38 0.45 0.90
C LEU A 52 2.49 0.00 2.08
N ALA A 53 3.05 -0.70 3.08
CA ALA A 53 2.31 -1.12 4.27
C ALA A 53 1.69 0.09 5.01
N ASN A 54 2.49 1.13 5.22
CA ASN A 54 2.04 2.36 5.87
C ASN A 54 0.94 3.08 5.08
N MET A 55 1.03 3.11 3.76
CA MET A 55 -0.02 3.66 2.90
C MET A 55 -1.32 2.84 2.98
N LEU A 56 -1.22 1.50 2.93
CA LEU A 56 -2.38 0.62 3.06
C LEU A 56 -3.08 0.77 4.42
N LYS A 57 -2.32 0.87 5.52
CA LYS A 57 -2.86 1.18 6.86
C LYS A 57 -3.68 2.48 6.85
N GLN A 58 -3.17 3.53 6.20
CA GLN A 58 -3.89 4.80 6.09
C GLN A 58 -5.17 4.69 5.26
N ILE A 59 -5.17 3.91 4.17
CA ILE A 59 -6.38 3.65 3.39
C ILE A 59 -7.43 2.95 4.24
N MET A 60 -7.06 1.89 4.96
CA MET A 60 -7.98 1.16 5.83
C MET A 60 -8.56 2.04 6.94
N ALA A 61 -7.74 2.93 7.52
CA ALA A 61 -8.22 3.91 8.50
C ALA A 61 -9.20 4.92 7.87
N LYS A 62 -8.95 5.37 6.64
CA LYS A 62 -9.82 6.31 5.91
C LYS A 62 -11.12 5.69 5.40
N GLU A 63 -11.14 4.41 5.04
CA GLU A 63 -12.37 3.70 4.65
C GLU A 63 -13.42 3.67 5.77
N SER A 64 -12.99 3.88 7.02
CA SER A 64 -13.87 3.99 8.19
C SER A 64 -14.58 5.36 8.29
N GLN A 65 -14.30 6.30 7.39
CA GLN A 65 -14.94 7.63 7.31
C GLN A 65 -15.97 7.65 6.16
N PRO A 66 -17.16 8.26 6.35
CA PRO A 66 -18.16 8.36 5.29
C PRO A 66 -17.59 9.17 4.11
N LYS A 67 -17.65 8.60 2.90
CA LYS A 67 -17.25 9.30 1.67
C LYS A 67 -18.10 10.55 1.52
N SER A 68 -17.49 11.72 1.77
CA SER A 68 -18.10 13.03 1.56
C SER A 68 -18.69 13.09 0.15
N GLY A 69 -19.96 13.46 0.09
CA GLY A 69 -20.82 13.35 -1.08
C GLY A 69 -20.25 14.01 -2.33
N THR A 70 -20.66 13.44 -3.46
CA THR A 70 -20.71 14.12 -4.75
C THR A 70 -21.37 15.48 -4.59
N VAL A 71 -20.59 16.56 -4.69
CA VAL A 71 -21.11 17.86 -5.12
C VAL A 71 -20.53 18.09 -6.49
N ARG A 72 -21.38 18.04 -7.50
CA ARG A 72 -21.11 18.61 -8.81
C ARG A 72 -22.31 19.51 -9.12
N PRO A 73 -22.08 20.77 -9.54
CA PRO A 73 -23.15 21.67 -9.93
C PRO A 73 -23.91 21.16 -11.16
#